data_AF-A0A554X0P5-F1
#
_entry.id   AF-A0A554X0P5-F1
#
_cell.length_a   1.000
_cell.length_b   1.000
_cell.length_c   1.000
_cell.angle_alpha   90.00
_cell.angle_beta   90.00
_cell.angle_gamma   90.00
#
_symmetry.space_group_name_H-M   'P 1'
#
loop_
_entity.id
_entity.type
_entity.pdbx_description
1 polymer ?
#
loop_
_entity_poly.entity_id
_entity_poly.type
_entity_poly.pdbx_seq_one_letter_code
_entity_poly.pdbx_strand_id
1 'polypeptide(L)'
;MNANRHTNLVNTHATQSLDTLGHKLAEAALTVLVRTCRKEVASASRDELEAACVAMRAQARPVIDRLLDDARAAPWVAEAAFHAAALDLAQAGIAVLRKA
;
A
#
# COMPACT_ATOMS: atom_id res chain seq x y z
N MET A 1 -28.76 6.41 -26.46
CA MET A 1 -27.38 6.84 -26.15
C MET A 1 -27.21 7.18 -24.65
N ASN A 2 -27.58 6.29 -23.71
CA ASN A 2 -27.49 6.56 -22.25
C ASN A 2 -26.63 5.53 -21.47
N ALA A 3 -26.17 4.46 -22.11
CA ALA A 3 -25.36 3.43 -21.44
C ALA A 3 -23.91 3.90 -21.13
N ASN A 4 -23.28 4.67 -22.04
CA ASN A 4 -21.89 5.13 -21.87
C ASN A 4 -21.68 6.14 -20.74
N ARG A 5 -22.72 6.89 -20.37
CA ARG A 5 -22.61 7.88 -19.29
C ARG A 5 -22.62 7.20 -17.93
N HIS A 6 -23.48 6.19 -17.76
CA HIS A 6 -23.54 5.41 -16.54
C HIS A 6 -22.24 4.65 -16.31
N THR A 7 -21.71 3.96 -17.33
CA THR A 7 -20.44 3.20 -17.22
C THR A 7 -19.23 4.10 -16.86
N ASN A 8 -19.11 5.30 -17.43
CA ASN A 8 -18.02 6.23 -17.07
C ASN A 8 -18.10 6.75 -15.61
N LEU A 9 -19.31 6.98 -15.10
CA LEU A 9 -19.52 7.41 -13.71
C LEU A 9 -19.13 6.31 -12.71
N VAL A 10 -19.50 5.05 -12.96
CA VAL A 10 -19.11 3.93 -12.07
C VAL A 10 -17.60 3.68 -12.10
N ASN A 11 -16.97 3.78 -13.28
CA ASN A 11 -15.53 3.62 -13.42
C ASN A 11 -14.74 4.71 -12.69
N THR A 12 -15.19 5.97 -12.78
CA THR A 12 -14.53 7.07 -12.06
C THR A 12 -14.57 6.86 -10.54
N HIS A 13 -15.73 6.45 -10.00
CA HIS A 13 -15.88 6.20 -8.56
C HIS A 13 -15.04 5.00 -8.08
N ALA A 14 -14.97 3.93 -8.87
CA ALA A 14 -14.15 2.76 -8.57
C ALA A 14 -12.65 3.11 -8.52
N THR A 15 -12.16 3.92 -9.47
CA THR A 15 -10.77 4.40 -9.48
C THR A 15 -10.48 5.26 -8.25
N GLN A 16 -11.36 6.20 -7.90
CA GLN A 16 -11.22 7.04 -6.70
C GLN A 16 -11.17 6.21 -5.40
N SER A 17 -11.94 5.13 -5.33
CA SER A 17 -11.94 4.22 -4.18
C SER A 17 -10.61 3.46 -4.05
N LEU A 18 -10.05 2.98 -5.16
CA LEU A 18 -8.76 2.30 -5.19
C LEU A 18 -7.60 3.25 -4.87
N ASP A 19 -7.64 4.49 -5.38
CA ASP A 19 -6.64 5.51 -5.05
C ASP A 19 -6.66 5.84 -3.55
N THR A 20 -7.87 5.98 -2.98
CA THR A 20 -8.03 6.22 -1.55
C THR A 20 -7.52 5.05 -0.71
N LEU A 21 -7.82 3.82 -1.11
CA LEU A 21 -7.31 2.61 -0.44
C LEU A 21 -5.79 2.55 -0.50
N GLY A 22 -5.21 2.75 -1.69
CA GLY A 22 -3.77 2.75 -1.90
C GLY A 22 -3.06 3.83 -1.09
N HIS A 23 -3.65 5.03 -0.99
CA HIS A 23 -3.13 6.11 -0.15
C HIS A 23 -3.10 5.73 1.33
N LYS A 24 -4.24 5.26 1.87
CA LYS A 24 -4.33 4.82 3.28
C LYS A 24 -3.36 3.67 3.58
N LEU A 25 -3.22 2.74 2.65
CA LEU A 25 -2.30 1.61 2.78
C LEU A 25 -0.85 2.09 2.83
N ALA A 26 -0.48 3.06 1.98
CA ALA A 26 0.85 3.67 1.99
C ALA A 26 1.14 4.42 3.30
N GLU A 27 0.18 5.17 3.83
CA GLU A 27 0.32 5.86 5.13
C GLU A 27 0.52 4.87 6.29
N ALA A 28 -0.25 3.78 6.30
CA ALA A 28 -0.13 2.72 7.30
C ALA A 28 1.24 2.03 7.20
N ALA A 29 1.68 1.68 5.99
CA ALA A 29 2.97 1.07 5.75
C ALA A 29 4.14 1.98 6.15
N LEU A 30 4.08 3.28 5.81
CA LEU A 30 5.09 4.26 6.21
C LEU A 30 5.13 4.44 7.73
N THR A 31 3.97 4.44 8.39
CA THR A 31 3.89 4.49 9.85
C THR A 31 4.61 3.31 10.49
N VAL A 32 4.41 2.09 9.96
CA VAL A 32 5.12 0.89 10.42
C VAL A 32 6.61 1.02 10.17
N LEU A 33 7.02 1.38 8.94
CA LEU A 33 8.42 1.57 8.55
C LEU A 33 9.16 2.52 9.51
N VAL A 34 8.62 3.73 9.71
CA VAL A 34 9.25 4.78 10.54
C VAL A 34 9.30 4.40 12.01
N ARG A 35 8.27 3.69 12.52
CA ARG A 35 8.26 3.22 13.90
C ARG A 35 9.25 2.07 14.13
N THR A 36 9.37 1.16 13.16
CA THR A 36 10.24 -0.02 13.26
C THR A 36 11.71 0.30 13.00
N CYS A 37 12.01 1.17 12.04
CA CYS A 37 13.36 1.52 11.59
C CYS A 37 13.71 2.97 11.90
N ARG A 38 13.35 3.46 13.10
CA ARG A 38 13.48 4.87 13.47
C ARG A 38 14.91 5.39 13.35
N LYS A 39 15.92 4.56 13.66
CA LYS A 39 17.33 4.96 13.61
C LYS A 39 17.82 5.00 12.18
N GLU A 40 17.53 3.96 11.42
CA GLU A 40 17.91 3.79 10.02
C GLU A 40 17.30 4.90 9.16
N VAL A 41 16.01 5.22 9.35
CA VAL A 41 15.33 6.33 8.66
C VAL A 41 15.95 7.69 9.02
N ALA A 42 16.40 7.88 10.26
CA ALA A 42 17.00 9.14 10.69
C ALA A 42 18.42 9.36 10.14
N SER A 43 19.15 8.28 9.84
CA SER A 43 20.50 8.33 9.26
C SER A 43 20.53 8.12 7.75
N ALA A 44 19.45 7.63 7.14
CA ALA A 44 19.37 7.35 5.72
C ALA A 44 19.48 8.61 4.88
N SER A 45 20.26 8.51 3.82
CA SER A 45 20.31 9.45 2.72
C SER A 45 18.98 9.47 1.94
N ARG A 46 18.77 10.52 1.15
CA ARG A 46 17.59 10.63 0.29
C ARG A 46 17.50 9.45 -0.69
N ASP A 47 18.62 8.98 -1.21
CA ASP A 47 18.66 7.91 -2.21
C ASP A 47 18.26 6.56 -1.57
N GLU A 48 18.64 6.32 -0.31
CA GLU A 48 18.21 5.13 0.44
C GLU A 48 16.72 5.16 0.78
N LEU A 49 16.19 6.33 1.15
CA LEU A 49 14.75 6.51 1.38
C LEU A 49 13.94 6.33 0.09
N GLU A 50 14.45 6.83 -1.04
CA GLU A 50 13.83 6.64 -2.34
C GLU A 50 13.87 5.17 -2.78
N ALA A 51 14.99 4.48 -2.58
CA ALA A 51 15.12 3.05 -2.84
C ALA A 51 14.13 2.23 -2.00
N ALA A 52 13.94 2.58 -0.72
CA ALA A 52 12.93 1.94 0.14
C ALA A 52 11.51 2.17 -0.41
N CYS A 53 11.19 3.40 -0.84
CA CYS A 53 9.90 3.71 -1.48
C CYS A 53 9.69 2.93 -2.78
N VAL A 54 10.73 2.78 -3.61
CA VAL A 54 10.68 1.98 -4.83
C VAL A 54 10.41 0.51 -4.52
N ALA A 55 11.07 -0.05 -3.51
CA ALA A 55 10.82 -1.43 -3.07
C ALA A 55 9.38 -1.64 -2.57
N MET A 56 8.85 -0.70 -1.80
CA MET A 56 7.44 -0.71 -1.38
C MET A 56 6.48 -0.66 -2.57
N ARG A 57 6.72 0.24 -3.53
CA ARG A 57 5.90 0.37 -4.75
C ARG A 57 5.94 -0.88 -5.63
N ALA A 58 7.09 -1.53 -5.74
CA ALA A 58 7.22 -2.79 -6.47
C ALA A 58 6.34 -3.91 -5.90
N GLN A 59 6.09 -3.90 -4.59
CA GLN A 59 5.22 -4.85 -3.89
C GLN A 59 3.75 -4.40 -3.81
N ALA A 60 3.43 -3.14 -4.13
CA ALA A 60 2.10 -2.57 -3.93
C ALA A 60 0.99 -3.33 -4.66
N ARG A 61 1.20 -3.67 -5.94
CA ARG A 61 0.19 -4.33 -6.76
C ARG A 61 -0.21 -5.73 -6.24
N PRO A 62 0.72 -6.69 -6.07
CA PRO A 62 0.35 -8.02 -5.58
C PRO A 62 -0.27 -7.99 -4.18
N VAL A 63 0.16 -7.05 -3.32
CA VAL A 63 -0.41 -6.88 -1.97
C VAL A 63 -1.84 -6.35 -2.03
N ILE A 64 -2.12 -5.35 -2.86
CA ILE A 64 -3.47 -4.79 -3.04
C ILE A 64 -4.40 -5.82 -3.67
N ASP A 65 -3.96 -6.55 -4.70
CA ASP A 65 -4.75 -7.60 -5.34
C ASP A 65 -5.17 -8.66 -4.31
N ARG A 66 -4.22 -9.13 -3.48
CA ARG A 66 -4.51 -10.08 -2.39
C ARG A 66 -5.47 -9.52 -1.34
N LEU A 67 -5.29 -8.26 -0.93
CA LEU A 67 -6.19 -7.60 0.01
C LEU A 67 -7.63 -7.57 -0.51
N LEU A 68 -7.82 -7.26 -1.80
CA LEU A 68 -9.14 -7.21 -2.42
C LEU A 68 -9.77 -8.61 -2.51
N ASP A 69 -8.97 -9.63 -2.84
CA ASP A 69 -9.42 -11.02 -2.87
C ASP A 69 -9.84 -11.52 -1.48
N ASP A 70 -9.03 -11.24 -0.45
CA ASP A 70 -9.32 -11.61 0.94
C ASP A 70 -10.59 -10.88 1.45
N ALA A 71 -10.73 -9.58 1.15
CA ALA A 71 -11.91 -8.81 1.52
C ALA A 71 -13.18 -9.29 0.79
N ARG A 72 -13.05 -9.81 -0.44
CA ARG A 72 -14.16 -10.40 -1.20
C ARG A 72 -14.54 -11.77 -0.66
N ALA A 73 -13.56 -12.61 -0.31
CA ALA A 73 -13.79 -13.96 0.18
C ALA A 73 -14.30 -13.99 1.63
N ALA A 74 -13.77 -13.10 2.47
CA ALA A 74 -14.06 -13.03 3.90
C ALA A 74 -14.13 -11.56 4.35
N PRO A 75 -15.26 -10.87 4.14
CA PRO A 75 -15.40 -9.45 4.50
C PRO A 75 -15.12 -9.15 5.98
N TRP A 76 -15.34 -10.12 6.87
CA TRP A 76 -15.09 -9.97 8.31
C TRP A 76 -13.59 -9.87 8.67
N VAL A 77 -12.67 -10.24 7.78
CA VAL A 77 -11.22 -10.07 8.00
C VAL A 77 -10.63 -8.84 7.31
N ALA A 78 -11.43 -8.02 6.62
CA ALA A 78 -10.93 -6.93 5.78
C ALA A 78 -9.99 -5.96 6.53
N GLU A 79 -10.29 -5.65 7.80
CA GLU A 79 -9.42 -4.80 8.64
C GLU A 79 -8.08 -5.49 8.95
N ALA A 80 -8.11 -6.76 9.33
CA ALA A 80 -6.89 -7.52 9.60
C ALA A 80 -6.04 -7.70 8.32
N ALA A 81 -6.69 -7.97 7.18
CA ALA A 81 -6.05 -8.05 5.87
C ALA A 81 -5.41 -6.72 5.46
N PHE A 82 -6.07 -5.59 5.74
CA PHE A 82 -5.51 -4.26 5.50
C PHE A 82 -4.23 -4.03 6.31
N HIS A 83 -4.23 -4.38 7.59
CA HIS A 83 -3.03 -4.24 8.43
C HIS A 83 -1.91 -5.20 8.03
N ALA A 84 -2.23 -6.43 7.62
CA ALA A 84 -1.26 -7.37 7.08
C ALA A 84 -0.62 -6.83 5.78
N ALA A 85 -1.44 -6.32 4.86
CA ALA A 85 -0.97 -5.68 3.63
C ALA A 85 -0.04 -4.49 3.91
N ALA A 86 -0.39 -3.64 4.88
CA ALA A 86 0.47 -2.52 5.29
C ALA A 86 1.83 -3.01 5.83
N LEU A 87 1.83 -4.10 6.61
CA LEU A 87 3.04 -4.70 7.14
C LEU A 87 3.91 -5.30 6.02
N ASP A 88 3.34 -6.01 5.06
CA ASP A 88 4.06 -6.60 3.92
C ASP A 88 4.78 -5.52 3.10
N LEU A 89 4.11 -4.39 2.83
CA LEU A 89 4.75 -3.25 2.17
C LEU A 89 5.86 -2.66 3.03
N ALA A 90 5.61 -2.43 4.32
CA ALA A 90 6.62 -1.90 5.22
C ALA A 90 7.87 -2.80 5.27
N GLN A 91 7.69 -4.12 5.28
CA GLN A 91 8.79 -5.09 5.27
C GLN A 91 9.68 -4.95 4.03
N ALA A 92 9.12 -4.67 2.85
CA ALA A 92 9.91 -4.41 1.65
C ALA A 92 10.82 -3.17 1.81
N GLY A 93 10.30 -2.09 2.40
CA GLY A 93 11.10 -0.89 2.71
C GLY A 93 12.14 -1.13 3.80
N ILE A 94 11.76 -1.83 4.88
CA ILE A 94 12.65 -2.21 6.00
C ILE A 94 13.84 -3.02 5.47
N ALA A 95 13.59 -3.96 4.56
CA ALA A 95 14.63 -4.81 3.98
C ALA A 95 15.66 -4.02 3.18
N VAL A 96 15.29 -2.88 2.59
CA VAL A 96 16.23 -1.97 1.94
C VAL A 96 17.00 -1.16 2.98
N LEU A 97 16.31 -0.51 3.91
CA LEU A 97 16.94 0.37 4.90
C LEU A 97 17.89 -0.35 5.86
N ARG A 98 17.70 -1.64 6.10
CA ARG A 98 18.61 -2.45 6.94
C ARG A 98 19.83 -2.99 6.20
N LYS A 99 19.85 -2.90 4.86
CA LYS A 99 20.97 -3.30 4.02
C LYS A 99 21.86 -2.11 3.62
N ALA A 100 21.31 -0.90 3.71
CA ALA A 100 22.02 0.37 3.64
C ALA A 100 22.88 0.56 4.90
#